data_AF-A0A536C3Z7-F1
#
_entry.id   AF-A0A536C3Z7-F1
#
_cell.length_a   1.000
_cell.length_b   1.000
_cell.length_c   1.000
_cell.angle_alpha   90.00
_cell.angle_beta   90.00
_cell.angle_gamma   90.00
#
_symmetry.space_group_name_H-M   'P 1'
#
loop_
_entity.id
_entity.type
_entity.pdbx_description
1 polymer ?
#
loop_
_entity_poly.entity_id
_entity_poly.type
_entity_poly.pdbx_seq_one_letter_code
_entity_poly.pdbx_strand_id
1 'polypeptide(L)'
;MGTFILMTVVTAFRILGRNRMRTGLTMLGVIIGVGAVIAMVSIGEGAKAAVRAQIASMGTNMLSIKPGTSSASGVRGGQGGAVTLTVADALDLQKKVPLLKEIAWV
;
A
#
# COMPACT_ATOMS: atom_id res chain seq x y z
N MET A 1 -29.60 -44.09 -2.59
CA MET A 1 -28.95 -42.88 -1.99
C MET A 1 -29.04 -41.67 -2.91
N GLY A 2 -28.57 -41.71 -4.16
CA GLY A 2 -28.53 -40.54 -5.06
C GLY A 2 -29.89 -39.95 -5.44
N THR A 3 -30.92 -40.78 -5.62
CA THR A 3 -32.30 -40.35 -5.94
C THR A 3 -32.95 -39.52 -4.84
N PHE A 4 -32.64 -39.79 -3.57
CA PHE A 4 -33.16 -39.03 -2.43
C PHE A 4 -32.61 -37.60 -2.38
N ILE A 5 -31.32 -37.44 -2.68
CA ILE A 5 -30.66 -36.12 -2.77
C ILE A 5 -31.27 -35.32 -3.92
N LEU A 6 -31.45 -35.96 -5.08
CA LEU A 6 -32.05 -35.35 -6.26
C LEU A 6 -33.47 -34.84 -5.99
N MET A 7 -34.31 -35.65 -5.33
CA MET A 7 -35.67 -35.25 -4.97
C MET A 7 -35.71 -34.08 -3.97
N THR A 8 -34.78 -34.06 -3.01
CA THR A 8 -34.69 -32.98 -2.01
C THR A 8 -34.31 -31.65 -2.66
N VAL A 9 -33.30 -31.67 -3.56
CA VAL A 9 -32.86 -30.49 -4.31
C VAL A 9 -33.99 -29.94 -5.20
N VAL A 10 -34.67 -30.81 -5.94
CA VAL A 10 -35.82 -30.42 -6.78
C VAL A 10 -36.95 -29.81 -5.94
N THR A 11 -37.23 -30.38 -4.77
CA THR A 11 -38.24 -29.87 -3.84
C THR A 11 -37.85 -28.50 -3.29
N ALA A 12 -36.58 -28.29 -2.93
CA ALA A 12 -36.07 -27.00 -2.45
C ALA A 12 -36.23 -25.89 -3.51
N PHE A 13 -35.85 -26.15 -4.77
CA PHE A 13 -36.04 -25.20 -5.87
C PHE A 13 -37.52 -24.87 -6.11
N ARG A 14 -38.41 -25.88 -5.99
CA ARG A 14 -39.86 -25.68 -6.11
C ARG A 14 -40.42 -24.79 -5.00
N ILE A 15 -39.93 -24.93 -3.77
CA ILE A 15 -40.33 -24.12 -2.62
C ILE A 15 -39.83 -22.67 -2.77
N LEU A 16 -38.58 -22.47 -3.24
CA LEU A 16 -38.04 -21.14 -3.56
C LEU A 16 -38.90 -20.45 -4.63
N GLY A 17 -39.29 -21.17 -5.69
CA GLY A 17 -40.15 -20.66 -6.75
C GLY A 17 -41.57 -20.29 -6.31
N ARG A 18 -42.09 -20.94 -5.25
CA ARG A 18 -43.42 -20.64 -4.69
C ARG A 18 -43.48 -19.32 -3.94
N ASN A 19 -42.38 -18.88 -3.31
CA ASN A 19 -42.35 -17.65 -2.53
C ASN A 19 -41.38 -16.60 -3.07
N ARG A 20 -41.67 -16.15 -4.31
CA ARG A 20 -40.75 -15.30 -5.08
C ARG A 20 -40.37 -13.99 -4.39
N MET A 21 -41.28 -13.34 -3.66
CA MET A 21 -40.95 -12.08 -2.98
C MET A 21 -39.94 -12.27 -1.86
N ARG A 22 -40.17 -13.24 -0.96
CA ARG A 22 -39.25 -13.53 0.14
C ARG A 22 -37.90 -14.00 -0.39
N THR A 23 -37.91 -14.95 -1.32
CA THR A 23 -36.69 -15.51 -1.91
C THR A 23 -35.90 -14.42 -2.64
N GLY A 24 -36.56 -13.59 -3.45
CA GLY A 24 -35.93 -12.49 -4.17
C GLY A 24 -35.30 -11.46 -3.23
N LEU A 25 -36.02 -11.02 -2.19
CA LEU A 25 -35.51 -10.03 -1.24
C LEU A 25 -34.30 -10.55 -0.45
N THR A 26 -34.31 -11.84 -0.06
CA THR A 26 -33.14 -12.45 0.61
C THR A 26 -31.93 -12.59 -0.31
N MET A 27 -32.14 -12.95 -1.58
CA MET A 27 -31.05 -13.05 -2.56
C MET A 27 -30.45 -11.67 -2.86
N LEU A 28 -31.29 -10.65 -3.03
CA LEU A 28 -30.84 -9.28 -3.25
C LEU A 28 -29.97 -8.79 -2.09
N GLY A 29 -30.36 -9.06 -0.84
CA GLY A 29 -29.56 -8.70 0.33
C GLY A 29 -28.15 -9.32 0.31
N VAL A 30 -28.05 -10.61 -0.03
CA VAL A 30 -26.76 -11.31 -0.12
C VAL A 30 -25.91 -10.78 -1.29
N ILE A 31 -26.52 -10.56 -2.46
CA ILE A 31 -25.81 -10.05 -3.65
C ILE A 31 -25.21 -8.67 -3.38
N ILE A 32 -26.00 -7.76 -2.82
CA ILE A 32 -25.54 -6.40 -2.51
C ILE A 32 -24.51 -6.44 -1.37
N GLY A 33 -24.75 -7.24 -0.33
CA GLY A 33 -23.85 -7.36 0.82
C GLY A 33 -22.46 -7.87 0.41
N VAL A 34 -22.42 -8.99 -0.31
CA VAL A 34 -21.14 -9.57 -0.78
C VAL A 34 -20.48 -8.67 -1.81
N GLY A 35 -21.26 -8.08 -2.73
CA GLY A 35 -20.74 -7.15 -3.74
C GLY A 35 -20.06 -5.91 -3.13
N ALA A 36 -20.69 -5.31 -2.11
CA ALA A 36 -20.13 -4.15 -1.41
C ALA A 36 -18.82 -4.48 -0.67
N VAL A 37 -18.74 -5.65 -0.02
CA VAL A 37 -17.52 -6.10 0.67
C VAL A 37 -16.39 -6.34 -0.33
N ILE A 38 -16.66 -7.03 -1.44
CA ILE A 38 -15.65 -7.27 -2.49
C ILE A 38 -15.15 -5.94 -3.04
N ALA A 39 -16.06 -5.02 -3.40
CA ALA A 39 -15.70 -3.71 -3.92
C ALA A 39 -14.81 -2.92 -2.95
N MET A 40 -15.18 -2.86 -1.67
CA MET A 40 -14.38 -2.17 -0.65
C MET A 40 -12.98 -2.76 -0.54
N VAL A 41 -12.86 -4.09 -0.48
CA VAL A 41 -11.56 -4.77 -0.36
C VAL A 41 -10.70 -4.50 -1.59
N SER A 42 -11.25 -4.64 -2.80
CA SER A 42 -10.53 -4.37 -4.04
C SER A 42 -10.03 -2.93 -4.13
N ILE A 43 -10.84 -1.95 -3.71
CA ILE A 43 -10.42 -0.54 -3.66
C ILE A 43 -9.31 -0.36 -2.63
N GLY A 44 -9.44 -0.94 -1.43
CA GLY A 44 -8.43 -0.82 -0.37
C GLY A 44 -7.08 -1.41 -0.78
N GLU A 45 -7.08 -2.60 -1.37
CA GLU A 45 -5.86 -3.24 -1.88
C GLU A 45 -5.25 -2.47 -3.05
N GLY A 46 -6.08 -1.99 -3.98
CA GLY A 46 -5.62 -1.16 -5.11
C GLY A 46 -4.99 0.16 -4.65
N ALA A 47 -5.61 0.85 -3.68
CA ALA A 47 -5.06 2.06 -3.10
C ALA A 47 -3.73 1.79 -2.37
N LYS A 48 -3.65 0.70 -1.61
CA LYS A 48 -2.41 0.27 -0.94
C LYS A 48 -1.30 -0.04 -1.94
N ALA A 49 -1.63 -0.69 -3.05
CA ALA A 49 -0.69 -0.97 -4.12
C ALA A 49 -0.21 0.31 -4.82
N ALA A 50 -1.11 1.25 -5.10
CA ALA A 50 -0.78 2.54 -5.70
C ALA A 50 0.16 3.37 -4.81
N VAL A 51 -0.16 3.48 -3.52
CA VAL A 51 0.69 4.17 -2.54
C VAL A 51 2.06 3.49 -2.44
N ARG A 52 2.11 2.15 -2.40
CA ARG A 52 3.39 1.42 -2.42
C ARG A 52 4.19 1.68 -3.68
N ALA A 53 3.56 1.71 -4.86
CA ALA A 53 4.23 2.00 -6.11
C ALA A 53 4.80 3.42 -6.12
N GLN A 54 4.05 4.39 -5.59
CA GLN A 54 4.50 5.78 -5.47
C GLN A 54 5.67 5.91 -4.48
N ILE A 55 5.58 5.28 -3.31
CA ILE A 55 6.69 5.23 -2.35
C ILE A 55 7.90 4.51 -2.94
N ALA A 56 7.70 3.42 -3.69
CA ALA A 56 8.78 2.70 -4.34
C ALA A 56 9.47 3.56 -5.42
N SER A 57 8.70 4.37 -6.15
CA SER A 57 9.23 5.32 -7.13
C SER A 57 10.04 6.47 -6.50
N MET A 58 9.79 6.78 -5.23
CA MET A 58 10.60 7.72 -4.44
C MET A 58 11.92 7.11 -3.95
N GLY A 59 12.13 5.80 -4.12
CA GLY A 59 13.32 5.08 -3.68
C GLY A 59 13.15 4.52 -2.27
N THR A 60 13.01 3.20 -2.16
CA THR A 60 12.86 2.49 -0.87
C THR A 60 14.13 2.45 -0.02
N ASN A 61 15.22 3.10 -0.44
CA ASN A 61 16.52 3.07 0.22
C ASN A 61 17.28 4.41 0.12
N MET A 62 16.60 5.53 0.40
CA MET A 62 17.22 6.86 0.37
C MET A 62 17.81 7.23 1.74
N LEU A 63 19.11 7.48 1.79
CA LEU A 63 19.83 7.98 2.97
C LEU A 63 20.23 9.44 2.73
N SER A 64 19.54 10.38 3.37
CA SER A 64 19.84 11.81 3.27
C SER A 64 20.83 12.23 4.35
N ILE A 65 22.02 12.69 3.96
CA ILE A 65 23.04 13.22 4.87
C ILE A 65 23.06 14.74 4.73
N LYS A 66 22.95 15.47 5.84
CA LYS A 66 23.01 16.94 5.88
C LYS A 66 24.12 17.39 6.83
N PRO A 67 24.87 18.47 6.51
CA PRO A 67 25.85 19.02 7.43
C PRO A 67 25.19 19.48 8.72
N GLY A 68 25.83 19.18 9.85
CA GLY A 68 25.40 19.66 11.16
C GLY A 68 25.63 21.16 11.33
N THR A 69 24.88 21.80 12.22
CA THR A 69 25.07 23.22 12.55
C THR A 69 26.31 23.38 13.43
N SER A 70 27.31 24.14 13.00
CA SER A 70 28.45 24.48 13.85
C SER A 70 28.02 25.45 14.95
N SER A 71 28.00 24.97 16.19
CA SER A 71 27.88 25.83 17.37
C SER A 71 29.28 26.01 17.94
N ALA A 72 29.86 27.19 17.79
CA ALA A 72 31.11 27.57 18.43
C ALA A 72 30.83 28.75 19.37
N SER A 73 31.12 28.57 20.66
CA SER A 73 31.06 29.64 21.68
C SER A 73 29.72 30.37 21.80
N GLY A 74 28.62 29.64 22.05
CA GLY A 74 27.31 30.22 22.36
C GLY A 74 26.54 30.88 21.20
N VAL A 75 27.17 31.03 20.04
CA VAL A 75 26.52 31.55 18.82
C VAL A 75 26.09 30.38 17.95
N ARG A 76 24.78 30.22 17.77
CA ARG A 76 24.21 29.29 16.79
C ARG A 76 24.35 29.93 15.41
N GLY A 77 25.43 29.60 14.70
CA GLY A 77 25.55 29.93 13.28
C GLY A 77 24.35 29.35 12.54
N GLY A 78 23.69 30.15 11.71
CA GLY A 78 22.54 29.73 10.92
C GLY A 78 22.83 28.47 10.09
N GLN A 79 21.78 27.78 9.66
CA GLN A 79 21.85 26.60 8.81
C GLN A 79 22.78 26.89 7.60
N GLY A 80 23.98 26.31 7.58
CA GLY A 80 25.02 26.57 6.56
C GLY A 80 26.33 27.23 7.04
N GLY A 81 26.46 27.59 8.32
CA GLY A 81 27.65 28.31 8.84
C GLY A 81 28.97 27.53 8.88
N ALA A 82 28.93 26.20 8.78
CA ALA A 82 30.11 25.37 8.53
C ALA A 82 29.81 24.41 7.38
N VAL A 83 30.51 24.60 6.27
CA VAL A 83 30.51 23.68 5.13
C VAL A 83 31.40 22.50 5.50
N THR A 84 30.89 21.58 6.33
CA THR A 84 31.59 20.35 6.71
C THR A 84 31.31 19.18 5.78
N LEU A 85 30.30 19.29 4.91
CA LEU A 85 29.99 18.32 3.88
C LEU A 85 30.27 18.94 2.51
N THR A 86 31.18 18.36 1.75
CA THR A 86 31.57 18.83 0.41
C THR A 86 31.17 17.82 -0.67
N VAL A 87 31.15 18.28 -1.92
CA VAL A 87 30.88 17.39 -3.07
C VAL A 87 31.95 16.30 -3.21
N ALA A 88 33.18 16.58 -2.77
CA ALA A 88 34.25 15.60 -2.76
C ALA A 88 33.94 14.41 -1.82
N ASP A 89 33.32 14.68 -0.67
CA ASP A 89 32.90 13.63 0.28
C ASP A 89 31.85 12.69 -0.36
N ALA A 90 30.94 13.24 -1.17
CA ALA A 90 29.95 12.43 -1.89
C ALA A 90 30.60 11.47 -2.91
N LEU A 91 31.61 11.94 -3.66
CA LEU A 91 32.36 11.13 -4.61
C LEU A 91 33.23 10.06 -3.93
N ASP A 92 33.81 10.38 -2.77
CA ASP A 92 34.61 9.44 -2.00
C ASP A 92 33.76 8.33 -1.37
N LEU A 93 32.54 8.66 -0.91
CA LEU A 93 31.58 7.69 -0.41
C LEU A 93 31.17 6.69 -1.50
N GLN A 94 30.95 7.14 -2.74
CA GLN A 94 30.63 6.25 -3.87
C GLN A 94 31.73 5.22 -4.14
N LYS A 95 33.01 5.61 -3.98
CA LYS A 95 34.15 4.71 -4.22
C LYS A 95 34.37 3.73 -3.06
N LYS A 96 34.17 4.17 -1.81
CA LYS A 96 34.46 3.39 -0.61
C LYS A 96 33.32 2.48 -0.18
N VAL A 97 32.08 2.79 -0.55
CA VAL A 97 30.88 2.03 -0.15
C VAL A 97 30.26 1.35 -1.38
N PRO A 98 30.49 0.04 -1.58
CA PRO A 98 29.98 -0.68 -2.77
C PRO A 98 28.46 -0.87 -2.79
N LEU A 99 27.75 -0.51 -1.71
CA LEU A 99 26.29 -0.57 -1.60
C LEU A 99 25.60 0.71 -2.13
N LEU A 100 26.33 1.79 -2.38
CA LEU A 100 25.79 3.04 -2.91
C LEU A 100 25.69 2.95 -4.44
N LYS A 101 24.46 2.90 -4.96
CA LYS A 101 24.20 2.76 -6.40
C LYS A 101 24.14 4.09 -7.13
N GLU A 102 23.54 5.10 -6.49
CA GLU A 102 23.38 6.45 -7.03
C GLU A 102 23.58 7.48 -5.92
N ILE A 103 24.19 8.62 -6.27
CA ILE A 103 24.39 9.77 -5.39
C ILE A 103 23.79 11.01 -6.06
N ALA A 104 23.11 11.84 -5.28
CA ALA A 104 22.56 13.12 -5.73
C ALA A 104 22.88 14.20 -4.68
N TRP A 105 23.24 15.39 -5.13
CA TRP A 105 23.52 16.56 -4.29
C TRP A 105 22.76 17.77 -4.84
N VAL A 106 22.34 18.66 -3.93
CA VAL A 106 21.64 19.93 -4.23
C VAL A 106 22.45 21.06 -3.61
#